data_AF-A0AAU7DIJ5-F1
#
_entry.id   AF-A0AAU7DIJ5-F1
#
_cell.length_a   1.000
_cell.length_b   1.000
_cell.length_c   1.000
_cell.angle_alpha   90.00
_cell.angle_beta   90.00
_cell.angle_gamma   90.00
#
_symmetry.space_group_name_H-M   'P 1'
#
loop_
_entity.id
_entity.type
_entity.pdbx_description
1 polymer ?
#
loop_
_entity_poly.entity_id
_entity_poly.type
_entity_poly.pdbx_seq_one_letter_code
_entity_poly.pdbx_strand_id
1 'polypeptide(L)'
;MRTLWTLPLAIALMGCTVLSVTAESGPAVTTGAHNKITIPATTPLTVKLDQVVSARTVKSGEGFTVTFTEPVTVDGMVVIPSGAAGAGFVSSKSQNSTEMELNSVFVNGRSYRVTTSPIPFNSKGTLRAGTKFTFDLMLSLKVVE
;
A
#
# COMPACT_ATOMS: atom_id res chain seq x y z
N MET A 1 -66.03 -28.76 33.82
CA MET A 1 -67.23 -28.38 33.05
C MET A 1 -66.92 -27.10 32.28
N ARG A 2 -67.36 -27.02 31.00
CA ARG A 2 -67.44 -25.84 30.11
C ARG A 2 -66.15 -25.52 29.32
N THR A 3 -65.91 -26.26 28.22
CA THR A 3 -66.24 -25.90 26.79
C THR A 3 -65.25 -24.89 26.20
N LEU A 4 -64.21 -25.37 25.50
CA LEU A 4 -64.17 -25.49 24.03
C LEU A 4 -64.69 -24.25 23.30
N TRP A 5 -63.77 -23.42 22.81
CA TRP A 5 -63.95 -22.73 21.54
C TRP A 5 -62.69 -22.87 20.70
N THR A 6 -62.83 -23.72 19.70
CA THR A 6 -62.06 -23.77 18.47
C THR A 6 -62.26 -22.47 17.67
N LEU A 7 -61.22 -21.91 17.08
CA LEU A 7 -60.99 -22.05 15.64
C LEU A 7 -59.56 -21.61 15.26
N PRO A 8 -59.02 -22.17 14.16
CA PRO A 8 -57.62 -22.18 13.81
C PRO A 8 -57.27 -20.99 12.91
N LEU A 9 -56.00 -20.60 12.91
CA LEU A 9 -55.47 -19.85 11.78
C LEU A 9 -54.02 -20.22 11.60
N ALA A 10 -53.79 -20.93 10.50
CA ALA A 10 -52.69 -20.80 9.55
C ALA A 10 -51.27 -20.61 10.12
N ILE A 11 -50.26 -21.31 9.64
CA ILE A 11 -49.60 -20.86 8.41
C ILE A 11 -48.74 -21.99 7.86
N ALA A 12 -49.01 -22.26 6.59
CA ALA A 12 -48.18 -22.83 5.54
C ALA A 12 -46.86 -23.52 5.94
N LEU A 13 -46.85 -24.83 5.66
CA LEU A 13 -45.70 -25.52 5.08
C LEU A 13 -45.17 -24.70 3.88
N MET A 14 -44.01 -24.09 4.03
CA MET A 14 -43.24 -23.59 2.88
C MET A 14 -41.86 -24.23 2.96
N GLY A 15 -41.66 -25.23 2.10
CA GLY A 15 -40.40 -25.96 1.97
C GLY A 15 -39.26 -25.01 1.68
N CYS A 16 -38.21 -25.09 2.50
CA CYS A 16 -36.92 -24.50 2.19
C CYS A 16 -36.27 -25.41 1.14
N THR A 17 -36.62 -25.17 -0.12
CA THR A 17 -35.94 -25.79 -1.27
C THR A 17 -34.49 -25.34 -1.23
N VAL A 18 -33.60 -26.27 -0.91
CA VAL A 18 -32.16 -26.05 -0.93
C VAL A 18 -31.79 -25.81 -2.39
N LEU A 19 -31.56 -24.54 -2.74
CA LEU A 19 -31.00 -24.16 -4.03
C LEU A 19 -29.54 -24.66 -4.02
N SER A 20 -29.30 -25.82 -4.63
CA SER A 20 -27.95 -26.28 -4.93
C SER A 20 -27.33 -25.28 -5.90
N VAL A 21 -26.42 -24.44 -5.40
CA VAL A 21 -25.55 -23.64 -6.25
C VAL A 21 -24.54 -24.58 -6.90
N THR A 22 -24.74 -24.81 -8.20
CA THR A 22 -23.70 -25.38 -9.06
C THR A 22 -22.59 -24.34 -9.13
N ALA A 23 -21.47 -24.60 -8.46
CA ALA A 23 -20.24 -23.86 -8.71
C ALA A 23 -19.79 -24.23 -10.13
N GLU A 24 -20.19 -23.41 -11.09
CA GLU A 24 -19.65 -23.43 -12.44
C GLU A 24 -18.18 -23.02 -12.33
N SER A 25 -17.28 -24.02 -12.36
CA SER A 25 -15.86 -23.80 -12.57
C SER A 25 -15.69 -23.15 -13.94
N GLY A 26 -15.71 -21.81 -13.95
CA GLY A 26 -15.27 -21.03 -15.10
C GLY A 26 -13.83 -21.40 -15.46
N PRO A 27 -13.47 -21.38 -16.75
CA PRO A 27 -12.14 -21.76 -17.21
C PRO A 27 -11.09 -20.87 -16.53
N ALA A 28 -10.17 -21.51 -15.80
CA ALA A 28 -8.93 -20.89 -15.35
C ALA A 28 -8.09 -20.56 -16.59
N VAL A 29 -8.34 -19.40 -17.18
CA VAL A 29 -7.52 -18.88 -18.28
C VAL A 29 -6.22 -18.35 -17.71
N THR A 30 -5.16 -18.98 -18.21
CA THR A 30 -3.87 -18.39 -18.53
C THR A 30 -2.97 -18.10 -17.35
N THR A 31 -1.99 -18.99 -17.20
CA THR A 31 -0.63 -18.71 -16.76
C THR A 31 -0.17 -17.37 -17.34
N GLY A 32 -0.40 -16.29 -16.59
CA GLY A 32 0.16 -14.98 -16.88
C GLY A 32 1.67 -15.09 -16.77
N ALA A 33 2.35 -14.93 -17.90
CA ALA A 33 3.77 -14.61 -17.89
C ALA A 33 3.89 -13.29 -17.13
N HIS A 34 4.26 -13.39 -15.85
CA HIS A 34 4.53 -12.24 -15.00
C HIS A 34 5.64 -11.44 -15.67
N ASN A 35 5.25 -10.36 -16.33
CA ASN A 35 6.19 -9.54 -17.06
C ASN A 35 7.00 -8.81 -15.98
N LYS A 36 8.27 -9.19 -15.86
CA LYS A 36 9.19 -8.63 -14.86
C LYS A 36 9.67 -7.28 -15.38
N ILE A 37 9.06 -6.20 -14.90
CA ILE A 37 9.48 -4.85 -15.22
C ILE A 37 10.55 -4.43 -14.22
N THR A 38 11.66 -3.88 -14.71
CA THR A 38 12.76 -3.42 -13.85
C THR A 38 12.87 -1.90 -13.89
N ILE A 39 12.63 -1.25 -12.76
CA ILE A 39 12.92 0.17 -12.58
C ILE A 39 14.43 0.31 -12.36
N PRO A 40 15.16 1.11 -13.17
CA PRO A 40 16.59 1.26 -13.03
C PRO A 40 16.97 1.98 -11.73
N ALA A 41 18.22 1.79 -11.30
CA ALA A 41 18.77 2.65 -10.26
C ALA A 41 18.82 4.10 -10.76
N THR A 42 18.95 5.05 -9.85
CA THR A 42 18.92 6.50 -10.09
C THR A 42 17.58 7.05 -10.60
N THR A 43 16.53 6.24 -10.57
CA THR A 43 15.18 6.73 -10.91
C THR A 43 14.66 7.61 -9.78
N PRO A 44 14.23 8.85 -10.07
CA PRO A 44 13.68 9.75 -9.08
C PRO A 44 12.28 9.30 -8.64
N LEU A 45 12.06 9.27 -7.33
CA LEU A 45 10.80 8.92 -6.68
C LEU A 45 10.26 10.15 -5.93
N THR A 46 9.33 10.87 -6.55
CA THR A 46 8.71 12.04 -5.93
C THR A 46 7.52 11.64 -5.06
N VAL A 47 7.60 11.92 -3.77
CA VAL A 47 6.62 11.54 -2.77
C VAL A 47 6.24 12.72 -1.88
N LYS A 48 5.10 12.62 -1.19
CA LYS A 48 4.71 13.51 -0.09
C LYS A 48 4.63 12.71 1.21
N LEU A 49 5.00 13.33 2.32
CA LEU A 49 4.75 12.76 3.65
C LEU A 49 3.24 12.69 3.94
N ASP A 50 2.77 11.59 4.51
CA ASP A 50 1.37 11.47 4.94
C ASP A 50 1.15 11.88 6.39
N GLN A 51 2.24 12.01 7.14
CA GLN A 51 2.25 12.35 8.56
C GLN A 51 3.26 13.45 8.88
N VAL A 52 3.16 14.00 10.08
CA VAL A 52 4.14 14.94 10.61
C VAL A 52 5.33 14.15 11.16
N VAL A 53 6.55 14.55 10.79
CA VAL A 53 7.78 13.93 11.30
C VAL A 53 8.61 15.03 11.96
N SER A 54 8.77 14.96 13.28
CA SER A 54 9.58 15.93 14.04
C SER A 54 10.92 15.32 14.39
N ALA A 55 12.00 15.94 13.95
CA ALA A 55 13.34 15.45 14.23
C ALA A 55 13.69 15.46 15.74
N ARG A 56 12.96 16.26 16.53
CA ARG A 56 13.12 16.34 17.99
C ARG A 56 12.54 15.13 18.72
N THR A 57 11.50 14.51 18.17
CA THR A 57 10.76 13.43 18.85
C THR A 57 10.89 12.08 18.18
N VAL A 58 11.18 12.06 16.87
CA VAL A 58 11.35 10.84 16.08
C VAL A 58 12.54 10.03 16.59
N LYS A 59 12.35 8.72 16.73
CA LYS A 59 13.44 7.83 17.13
C LYS A 59 14.15 7.28 15.89
N SER A 60 15.44 6.97 16.02
CA SER A 60 16.15 6.24 14.96
C SER A 60 15.49 4.86 14.79
N GLY A 61 15.20 4.49 13.54
CA GLY A 61 14.41 3.32 13.17
C GLY A 61 12.90 3.55 13.14
N GLU A 62 12.40 4.75 13.49
CA GLU A 62 10.97 5.06 13.43
C GLU A 62 10.49 5.12 11.99
N GLY A 63 9.35 4.47 11.73
CA GLY A 63 8.75 4.38 10.41
C GLY A 63 7.93 5.61 10.04
N PHE A 64 7.90 5.92 8.75
CA PHE A 64 6.98 6.91 8.20
C PHE A 64 6.32 6.42 6.92
N THR A 65 5.14 6.95 6.62
CA THR A 65 4.40 6.67 5.39
C THR A 65 4.41 7.86 4.45
N VAL A 66 4.42 7.54 3.16
CA VAL A 66 4.40 8.51 2.08
C VAL A 66 3.42 8.10 1.00
N THR A 67 2.97 9.09 0.24
CA THR A 67 2.23 8.88 -1.00
C THR A 67 3.05 9.39 -2.18
N PHE A 68 3.18 8.58 -3.23
CA PHE A 68 3.83 9.00 -4.48
C PHE A 68 3.01 10.08 -5.17
N THR A 69 3.63 11.22 -5.48
CA THR A 69 2.93 12.34 -6.13
C THR A 69 3.09 12.34 -7.64
N GLU A 70 4.12 11.69 -8.15
CA GLU A 70 4.40 11.55 -9.58
C GLU A 70 4.45 10.07 -9.97
N PRO A 71 3.91 9.70 -11.14
CA PRO A 71 4.01 8.34 -11.63
C PRO A 71 5.46 8.05 -12.07
N VAL A 72 5.92 6.83 -11.80
CA VAL A 72 7.22 6.35 -12.28
C VAL A 72 6.99 5.47 -13.49
N THR A 73 7.55 5.87 -14.64
CA THR A 73 7.41 5.15 -15.90
C THR A 73 8.71 4.49 -16.33
N VAL A 74 8.62 3.25 -16.83
CA VAL A 74 9.72 2.51 -17.45
C VAL A 74 9.24 2.04 -18.81
N ASP A 75 10.02 2.27 -19.87
CA ASP A 75 9.66 1.90 -21.26
C ASP A 75 8.26 2.40 -21.68
N GLY A 76 7.85 3.58 -21.20
CA GLY A 76 6.52 4.17 -21.49
C GLY A 76 5.35 3.58 -20.69
N MET A 77 5.60 2.60 -19.82
CA MET A 77 4.59 1.99 -18.94
C MET A 77 4.68 2.56 -17.52
N VAL A 78 3.55 2.89 -16.91
CA VAL A 78 3.48 3.34 -15.51
C VAL A 78 3.68 2.13 -14.59
N VAL A 79 4.83 2.07 -13.92
CA VAL A 79 5.17 0.98 -13.00
C VAL A 79 4.74 1.31 -11.58
N ILE A 80 4.96 2.55 -11.14
CA ILE A 80 4.46 3.05 -9.85
C ILE A 80 3.44 4.16 -10.16
N PRO A 81 2.15 3.95 -9.90
CA PRO A 81 1.15 4.97 -10.16
C PRO A 81 1.28 6.12 -9.16
N SER A 82 0.85 7.31 -9.57
CA SER A 82 0.61 8.39 -8.60
C SER A 82 -0.47 7.95 -7.62
N GLY A 83 -0.33 8.34 -6.35
CA GLY A 83 -1.17 7.85 -5.26
C GLY A 83 -0.74 6.50 -4.69
N ALA A 84 0.30 5.85 -5.24
CA ALA A 84 0.88 4.67 -4.61
C ALA A 84 1.36 5.00 -3.19
N ALA A 85 1.14 4.08 -2.26
CA ALA A 85 1.64 4.21 -0.90
C ALA A 85 3.10 3.73 -0.82
N GLY A 86 3.88 4.32 0.06
CA GLY A 86 5.23 3.88 0.39
C GLY A 86 5.49 4.00 1.89
N ALA A 87 6.55 3.36 2.33
CA ALA A 87 7.05 3.52 3.68
C ALA A 87 8.56 3.66 3.69
N GLY A 88 9.05 4.24 4.77
CA GLY A 88 10.45 4.47 5.03
C GLY A 88 10.75 4.46 6.52
N PHE A 89 12.01 4.68 6.84
CA PHE A 89 12.47 4.81 8.22
C PHE A 89 13.40 6.00 8.36
N VAL A 90 13.42 6.54 9.57
CA VAL A 90 14.32 7.63 9.95
C VAL A 90 15.58 7.04 10.56
N SER A 91 16.75 7.59 10.24
CA SER A 91 18.04 7.19 10.80
C SER A 91 18.78 8.41 11.35
N SER A 92 19.21 8.35 12.60
CA SER A 92 20.04 9.40 13.21
C SER A 92 21.52 9.11 12.97
N LYS A 93 22.19 9.91 12.14
CA LYS A 93 23.65 9.79 11.91
C LYS A 93 24.46 10.50 12.98
N SER A 94 23.95 11.60 13.53
CA SER A 94 24.58 12.35 14.62
C SER A 94 23.54 13.15 15.41
N GLN A 95 23.95 13.82 16.49
CA GLN A 95 23.05 14.69 17.28
C GLN A 95 22.40 15.82 16.47
N ASN A 96 22.98 16.17 15.31
CA ASN A 96 22.47 17.24 14.44
C ASN A 96 22.19 16.77 13.01
N SER A 97 22.35 15.49 12.69
CA SER A 97 22.01 14.94 11.37
C SER A 97 21.04 13.77 11.50
N THR A 98 19.85 13.95 10.93
CA THR A 98 18.83 12.92 10.81
C THR A 98 18.49 12.75 9.35
N GLU A 99 18.35 11.51 8.91
CA GLU A 99 18.12 11.12 7.52
C GLU A 99 16.84 10.32 7.39
N MET A 100 16.24 10.36 6.21
CA MET A 100 15.09 9.54 5.84
C MET A 100 15.47 8.68 4.65
N GLU A 101 14.99 7.44 4.64
CA GLU A 101 15.16 6.52 3.52
C GLU A 101 13.84 5.80 3.26
N LEU A 102 13.45 5.63 1.99
CA LEU A 102 12.34 4.77 1.62
C LEU A 102 12.82 3.32 1.58
N ASN A 103 12.05 2.44 2.21
CA ASN A 103 12.36 1.02 2.27
C ASN A 103 11.36 0.16 1.50
N SER A 104 10.16 0.70 1.21
CA SER A 104 9.12 -0.04 0.52
C SER A 104 8.19 0.86 -0.27
N VAL A 105 7.65 0.30 -1.36
CA VAL A 105 6.58 0.88 -2.18
C VAL A 105 5.49 -0.16 -2.41
N PHE A 106 4.24 0.28 -2.39
CA PHE A 106 3.08 -0.56 -2.61
C PHE A 106 2.54 -0.34 -4.03
N VAL A 107 2.57 -1.39 -4.83
CA VAL A 107 2.17 -1.37 -6.24
C VAL A 107 1.30 -2.59 -6.51
N ASN A 108 0.13 -2.39 -7.13
CA ASN A 108 -0.79 -3.47 -7.54
C ASN A 108 -1.08 -4.50 -6.43
N GLY A 109 -1.31 -4.04 -5.20
CA GLY A 109 -1.61 -4.93 -4.07
C GLY A 109 -0.39 -5.62 -3.45
N ARG A 110 0.83 -5.32 -3.90
CA ARG A 110 2.07 -5.96 -3.45
C ARG A 110 3.06 -4.93 -2.94
N SER A 111 3.75 -5.25 -1.84
CA SER A 111 4.85 -4.43 -1.33
C SER A 111 6.17 -4.88 -1.95
N TYR A 112 6.91 -3.91 -2.49
CA TYR A 112 8.24 -4.10 -3.06
C TYR A 112 9.26 -3.36 -2.20
N ARG A 113 10.35 -4.04 -1.86
CA ARG A 113 11.47 -3.42 -1.13
C ARG A 113 12.23 -2.49 -2.06
N VAL A 114 12.46 -1.27 -1.61
CA VAL A 114 13.29 -0.28 -2.30
C VAL A 114 14.47 0.11 -1.41
N THR A 115 15.50 0.64 -2.04
CA THR A 115 16.63 1.28 -1.37
C THR A 115 16.87 2.57 -2.10
N THR A 116 16.83 3.68 -1.35
CA THR A 116 16.95 5.02 -1.92
C THR A 116 18.11 5.77 -1.30
N SER A 117 18.55 6.83 -1.97
CA SER A 117 19.48 7.78 -1.38
C SER A 117 18.86 8.39 -0.11
N PRO A 118 19.60 8.44 1.02
CA PRO A 118 19.09 9.05 2.23
C PRO A 118 18.97 10.57 2.04
N ILE A 119 17.86 11.13 2.50
CA ILE A 119 17.65 12.58 2.49
C ILE A 119 17.87 13.13 3.90
N PRO A 120 18.89 13.95 4.14
CA PRO A 120 19.06 14.61 5.42
C PRO A 120 18.00 15.68 5.63
N PHE A 121 17.50 15.79 6.87
CA PHE A 121 16.66 16.89 7.29
C PHE A 121 17.16 17.45 8.63
N ASN A 122 16.84 18.72 8.88
CA ASN A 122 17.31 19.41 10.07
C ASN A 122 16.83 18.68 11.34
N SER A 123 17.78 18.33 12.21
CA SER A 123 17.51 17.61 13.47
C SER A 123 16.71 18.39 14.51
N LYS A 124 16.43 19.67 14.25
CA LYS A 124 15.54 20.53 15.04
C LYS A 124 14.25 20.90 14.28
N GLY A 125 14.12 20.47 13.03
CA GLY A 125 12.99 20.77 12.16
C GLY A 125 11.81 19.84 12.40
N THR A 126 10.63 20.30 11.99
CA THR A 126 9.42 19.47 11.88
C THR A 126 8.95 19.49 10.44
N LEU A 127 8.86 18.31 9.83
CA LEU A 127 8.32 18.09 8.51
C LEU A 127 6.82 17.90 8.65
N ARG A 128 6.04 18.58 7.79
CA ARG A 128 4.59 18.50 7.83
C ARG A 128 4.10 17.41 6.89
N ALA A 129 2.91 16.89 7.17
CA ALA A 129 2.19 16.13 6.15
C ALA A 129 2.03 17.00 4.89
N GLY A 130 2.20 16.39 3.72
CA GLY A 130 2.22 17.05 2.42
C GLY A 130 3.59 17.61 1.99
N THR A 131 4.60 17.63 2.87
CA THR A 131 5.96 18.03 2.44
C THR A 131 6.47 17.04 1.39
N LYS A 132 6.89 17.57 0.23
CA LYS A 132 7.37 16.79 -0.90
C LYS A 132 8.87 16.52 -0.80
N PHE A 133 9.27 15.31 -1.19
CA PHE A 133 10.65 14.86 -1.28
C PHE A 133 10.84 14.07 -2.57
N THR A 134 12.04 14.14 -3.13
CA THR A 134 12.45 13.32 -4.27
C THR A 134 13.60 12.43 -3.83
N PHE A 135 13.37 11.12 -3.80
CA PHE A 135 14.36 10.11 -3.44
C PHE A 135 14.87 9.44 -4.71
N ASP A 136 16.18 9.28 -4.85
CA ASP A 136 16.72 8.51 -5.97
C ASP A 136 16.84 7.04 -5.59
N LEU A 137 16.35 6.12 -6.43
CA LEU A 137 16.63 4.69 -6.26
C LEU A 137 18.14 4.45 -6.29
N MET A 138 18.65 3.67 -5.35
CA MET A 138 20.06 3.22 -5.39
C MET A 138 20.21 1.88 -6.10
N LEU A 139 19.17 1.04 -6.03
CA LEU A 139 19.14 -0.30 -6.58
C LEU A 139 17.99 -0.42 -7.58
N SER A 140 18.19 -1.26 -8.58
CA SER A 140 17.14 -1.58 -9.54
C SER A 140 15.98 -2.30 -8.83
N LEU A 141 14.77 -1.81 -9.00
CA LEU A 141 13.56 -2.42 -8.44
C LEU A 141 12.94 -3.35 -9.47
N LYS A 142 12.79 -4.63 -9.12
CA LYS A 142 12.05 -5.58 -9.96
C LYS A 142 10.60 -5.62 -9.50
N VAL A 143 9.70 -5.13 -10.35
CA VAL A 143 8.26 -5.18 -10.16
C VAL A 143 7.71 -6.32 -11.00
N VAL A 144 6.82 -7.11 -10.39
CA VAL A 144 6.14 -8.22 -11.07
C VAL A 144 4.70 -7.81 -11.27
N GLU A 145 4.26 -7.79 -12.53
CA GLU A 145 2.84 -7.65 -12.88
C GLU A 145 2.10 -8.99 -12.74
#